data_AF-A0A512M8K4-F1
#
_entry.id   AF-A0A512M8K4-F1
#
_cell.length_a   1.000
_cell.length_b   1.000
_cell.length_c   1.000
_cell.angle_alpha   90.00
_cell.angle_beta   90.00
_cell.angle_gamma   90.00
#
_symmetry.space_group_name_H-M   'P 1'
#
loop_
_entity.id
_entity.type
_entity.pdbx_description
1 polymer ?
#
loop_
_entity_poly.entity_id
_entity_poly.type
_entity_poly.pdbx_seq_one_letter_code
_entity_poly.pdbx_strand_id
1 'polypeptide(L)'
;MNHKNLITYLTDHLAGSVAALELLDSLISSASGDIEQLTTLRDQIRNDQSTLKQLNERLGGDESGLKNAGAWSVEKLLLGKLKAGNAALGRLEALEVLALGIEGKLRLWRSLHVVDVGLNLPELETAALRQIELVEAMRIKVAREALADE
;
A
#
# COMPACT_ATOMS: atom_id res chain seq x y z
N MET A 1 -15.91 12.28 -19.13
CA MET A 1 -15.09 11.32 -18.35
C MET A 1 -14.72 10.14 -19.25
N ASN A 2 -13.43 9.84 -19.41
CA ASN A 2 -12.98 8.66 -20.16
C ASN A 2 -13.04 7.43 -19.22
N HIS A 3 -14.18 6.72 -19.25
CA HIS A 3 -14.47 5.63 -18.33
C HIS A 3 -13.47 4.47 -18.45
N LYS A 4 -13.04 4.13 -19.67
CA LYS A 4 -12.07 3.05 -19.90
C LYS A 4 -10.74 3.37 -19.24
N ASN A 5 -10.20 4.57 -19.45
CA ASN A 5 -8.93 4.98 -18.83
C ASN A 5 -9.04 5.05 -17.31
N LEU A 6 -10.19 5.51 -16.79
CA LEU A 6 -10.43 5.54 -15.35
C LEU A 6 -10.44 4.14 -14.76
N ILE A 7 -11.19 3.19 -15.33
CA ILE A 7 -11.23 1.78 -14.86
C ILE A 7 -9.83 1.17 -14.89
N THR A 8 -9.07 1.34 -15.96
CA THR A 8 -7.67 0.87 -16.03
C THR A 8 -6.84 1.48 -14.89
N TYR A 9 -6.93 2.79 -14.70
CA TYR A 9 -6.20 3.49 -13.64
C TYR A 9 -6.56 2.98 -12.24
N LEU A 10 -7.85 2.80 -11.93
CA LEU A 10 -8.30 2.23 -10.65
C LEU A 10 -7.84 0.78 -10.47
N THR A 11 -7.87 -0.01 -11.54
CA THR A 11 -7.43 -1.41 -11.53
C THR A 11 -5.94 -1.54 -11.22
N ASP A 12 -5.10 -0.69 -11.80
CA ASP A 12 -3.66 -0.66 -11.52
C ASP A 12 -3.37 -0.28 -10.06
N HIS A 13 -4.13 0.64 -9.48
CA HIS A 13 -4.01 0.99 -8.05
C HIS A 13 -4.54 -0.12 -7.12
N LEU A 14 -5.61 -0.81 -7.50
CA LEU A 14 -6.12 -1.98 -6.79
C LEU A 14 -5.10 -3.13 -6.77
N ALA A 15 -4.39 -3.36 -7.89
CA ALA A 15 -3.29 -4.29 -7.96
C ALA A 15 -2.18 -3.95 -6.94
N GLY A 16 -1.77 -2.68 -6.89
CA GLY A 16 -0.77 -2.22 -5.94
C GLY A 16 -1.21 -2.39 -4.48
N SER A 17 -2.49 -2.17 -4.17
CA SER A 17 -2.99 -2.34 -2.80
C SER A 17 -3.03 -3.80 -2.35
N VAL A 18 -3.23 -4.77 -3.26
CA VAL A 18 -3.09 -6.21 -2.94
C VAL A 18 -1.66 -6.52 -2.49
N ALA A 19 -0.67 -6.11 -3.27
CA ALA A 19 0.73 -6.33 -2.94
C ALA A 19 1.13 -5.65 -1.61
N ALA A 20 0.60 -4.45 -1.33
CA ALA A 20 0.84 -3.76 -0.06
C ALA A 20 0.27 -4.53 1.15
N LEU A 21 -0.92 -5.13 1.02
CA LEU A 21 -1.53 -5.91 2.09
C LEU A 21 -0.76 -7.21 2.38
N GLU A 22 -0.30 -7.92 1.34
CA GLU A 22 0.55 -9.10 1.47
C GLU A 22 1.88 -8.76 2.16
N LEU A 23 2.51 -7.64 1.77
CA LEU A 23 3.73 -7.15 2.39
C LEU A 23 3.53 -6.83 3.88
N LEU A 24 2.40 -6.19 4.23
CA LEU A 24 2.05 -5.91 5.62
C LEU A 24 1.81 -7.18 6.42
N ASP A 25 1.10 -8.17 5.88
CA ASP A 25 0.89 -9.44 6.57
C ASP A 25 2.23 -10.18 6.81
N SER A 26 3.18 -10.09 5.88
CA SER A 26 4.54 -10.60 6.11
C SER A 26 5.32 -9.81 7.16
N LEU A 27 5.23 -8.48 7.17
CA LEU A 27 5.89 -7.65 8.18
C LEU A 27 5.32 -7.96 9.57
N ILE A 28 3.99 -8.05 9.71
CA ILE A 28 3.31 -8.41 10.95
C ILE A 28 3.76 -9.79 11.43
N SER A 29 3.82 -10.78 10.53
CA SER A 29 4.20 -12.15 10.89
C SER A 29 5.66 -12.29 11.33
N SER A 30 6.53 -11.35 10.96
CA SER A 30 7.97 -11.36 11.29
C SER A 30 8.37 -10.28 12.30
N ALA A 31 7.42 -9.47 12.76
CA ALA A 31 7.67 -8.35 13.64
C ALA A 31 7.93 -8.81 15.08
N SER A 32 8.99 -8.28 15.69
CA SER A 32 9.25 -8.33 17.13
C SER A 32 8.81 -7.04 17.86
N GLY A 33 8.36 -6.02 17.12
CA GLY A 33 7.87 -4.73 17.60
C GLY A 33 7.03 -4.02 16.55
N ASP A 34 6.31 -2.97 16.94
CA ASP A 34 5.42 -2.17 16.08
C ASP A 34 4.24 -2.93 15.44
N ILE A 35 3.87 -4.09 15.99
CA ILE A 35 2.76 -4.94 15.50
C ILE A 35 1.43 -4.18 15.46
N GLU A 36 1.17 -3.35 16.48
CA GLU A 36 -0.06 -2.55 16.56
C GLU A 36 -0.13 -1.52 15.43
N GLN A 37 0.97 -0.82 15.16
CA GLN A 37 1.09 0.17 14.09
C GLN A 37 0.95 -0.48 12.71
N LEU A 38 1.62 -1.62 12.49
CA LEU A 38 1.50 -2.39 11.24
C LEU A 38 0.08 -2.91 11.01
N THR A 39 -0.57 -3.42 12.07
CA THR A 39 -1.96 -3.89 12.01
C THR A 39 -2.92 -2.75 11.71
N THR A 40 -2.74 -1.61 12.38
CA THR A 40 -3.53 -0.38 12.14
C THR A 40 -3.39 0.08 10.70
N LEU A 41 -2.16 0.14 10.18
CA LEU A 41 -1.89 0.54 8.80
C LEU A 41 -2.53 -0.42 7.80
N ARG A 42 -2.43 -1.73 8.04
CA ARG A 42 -3.07 -2.76 7.19
C ARG A 42 -4.57 -2.58 7.12
N ASP A 43 -5.23 -2.36 8.26
CA ASP A 43 -6.68 -2.22 8.30
C ASP A 43 -7.13 -0.91 7.63
N GLN A 44 -6.36 0.18 7.77
CA GLN A 44 -6.59 1.42 7.02
C GLN A 44 -6.44 1.23 5.50
N ILE A 45 -5.37 0.56 5.04
CA ILE A 45 -5.16 0.27 3.60
C ILE A 45 -6.24 -0.66 3.07
N ARG A 46 -6.71 -1.64 3.86
CA ARG A 46 -7.82 -2.52 3.49
C ARG A 46 -9.12 -1.73 3.31
N ASN A 47 -9.40 -0.77 4.17
CA ASN A 47 -10.57 0.10 4.02
C ASN A 47 -10.47 0.94 2.74
N ASP A 48 -9.31 1.53 2.47
CA ASP A 48 -9.08 2.29 1.24
C ASP A 48 -9.23 1.42 -0.02
N GLN A 49 -8.72 0.17 0.00
CA GLN A 49 -8.91 -0.79 -1.08
C GLN A 49 -10.39 -1.12 -1.28
N SER A 50 -11.15 -1.31 -0.20
CA SER A 50 -12.60 -1.56 -0.28
C SER A 50 -13.33 -0.39 -0.94
N THR A 51 -13.01 0.85 -0.57
CA THR A 51 -13.55 2.06 -1.23
C THR A 51 -13.19 2.09 -2.71
N LEU A 52 -11.95 1.80 -3.07
CA LEU A 52 -11.49 1.79 -4.46
C LEU A 52 -12.17 0.70 -5.29
N LYS A 53 -12.38 -0.48 -4.68
CA LYS A 53 -13.04 -1.63 -5.30
C LYS A 53 -14.51 -1.30 -5.61
N GLN A 54 -15.23 -0.74 -4.65
CA GLN A 54 -16.62 -0.30 -4.84
C GLN A 54 -16.73 0.77 -5.92
N LEU A 55 -15.78 1.72 -5.99
CA LEU A 55 -15.75 2.71 -7.06
C LEU A 55 -15.53 2.05 -8.44
N ASN A 56 -14.56 1.14 -8.54
CA ASN A 56 -14.27 0.44 -9.79
C ASN A 56 -15.47 -0.38 -10.29
N GLU A 57 -16.14 -1.10 -9.40
CA GLU A 57 -17.37 -1.86 -9.70
C GLU A 57 -18.51 -0.96 -10.18
N ARG A 58 -18.74 0.18 -9.51
CA ARG A 58 -19.74 1.19 -9.91
C ARG A 58 -19.50 1.73 -11.31
N LEU A 59 -18.25 1.77 -11.76
CA LEU A 59 -17.86 2.24 -13.09
C LEU A 59 -17.91 1.12 -14.15
N GLY A 60 -18.24 -0.11 -13.77
CA GLY A 60 -18.30 -1.27 -14.66
C GLY A 60 -16.96 -1.98 -14.85
N GLY A 61 -15.99 -1.76 -13.95
CA GLY A 61 -14.76 -2.55 -13.90
C GLY A 61 -15.02 -3.98 -13.42
N ASP A 62 -14.30 -4.94 -14.00
CA ASP A 62 -14.39 -6.36 -13.63
C ASP A 62 -13.23 -6.74 -12.69
N GLU A 63 -13.53 -7.55 -11.66
CA GLU A 63 -12.53 -8.15 -10.77
C GLU A 63 -11.55 -9.08 -11.48
N SER A 64 -11.88 -9.56 -12.69
CA SER A 64 -10.97 -10.42 -13.48
C SER A 64 -9.60 -9.77 -13.74
N GLY A 65 -9.53 -8.44 -13.83
CA GLY A 65 -8.28 -7.69 -13.92
C GLY A 65 -7.41 -7.81 -12.66
N LEU A 66 -8.04 -7.83 -11.47
CA LEU A 66 -7.33 -8.04 -10.20
C LEU A 66 -6.78 -9.46 -10.06
N LYS A 67 -7.46 -10.46 -10.61
CA LYS A 67 -6.99 -11.86 -10.57
C LYS A 67 -5.65 -12.06 -11.28
N ASN A 68 -5.34 -11.22 -12.27
CA ASN A 68 -4.06 -11.24 -13.00
C ASN A 68 -2.97 -10.36 -12.34
N ALA A 69 -3.37 -9.41 -11.48
CA ALA A 69 -2.47 -8.53 -10.76
C ALA A 69 -1.70 -9.22 -9.60
N GLY A 70 -2.20 -10.35 -9.11
CA GLY A 70 -1.47 -11.20 -8.14
C GLY A 70 -0.15 -11.79 -8.67
N ALA A 71 0.21 -11.52 -9.92
CA ALA A 71 1.45 -11.98 -10.53
C ALA A 71 2.66 -11.04 -10.28
N TRP A 72 2.51 -9.87 -9.66
CA TRP A 72 3.69 -9.07 -9.29
C TRP A 72 4.35 -9.65 -8.04
N SER A 73 5.38 -10.46 -8.27
CA SER A 73 6.23 -11.06 -7.24
C SER A 73 7.08 -10.02 -6.49
N VAL A 74 6.48 -9.18 -5.65
CA VAL A 74 7.22 -8.52 -4.55
C VAL A 74 7.76 -9.60 -3.58
N GLU A 75 7.05 -10.73 -3.49
CA GLU A 75 7.48 -11.93 -2.77
C GLU A 75 8.91 -12.38 -3.11
N LYS A 76 9.35 -12.25 -4.37
CA LYS A 76 10.64 -12.83 -4.78
C LYS A 76 11.87 -12.01 -4.39
N LEU A 77 11.74 -10.70 -4.16
CA LEU A 77 12.90 -9.85 -3.86
C LEU A 77 12.98 -9.45 -2.38
N LEU A 78 11.85 -9.12 -1.74
CA LEU A 78 11.82 -8.62 -0.36
C LEU A 78 11.67 -9.75 0.68
N LEU A 79 10.79 -10.73 0.45
CA LEU A 79 10.61 -11.86 1.39
C LEU A 79 11.85 -12.77 1.44
N GLY A 80 12.56 -12.90 0.31
CA GLY A 80 13.83 -13.62 0.24
C GLY A 80 14.90 -13.01 1.14
N LYS A 81 14.99 -11.68 1.19
CA LYS A 81 15.92 -10.93 2.05
C LYS A 81 15.49 -10.92 3.51
N LEU A 82 14.19 -10.80 3.79
CA LEU A 82 13.64 -10.89 5.16
C LEU A 82 13.98 -12.22 5.84
N LYS A 83 14.12 -13.31 5.06
CA LYS A 83 14.50 -14.64 5.55
C LYS A 83 16.01 -14.91 5.56
N ALA A 84 16.83 -14.04 4.96
CA ALA A 84 18.25 -14.28 4.75
C ALA A 84 19.12 -13.27 5.53
N GLY A 85 19.50 -13.59 6.77
CA GLY A 85 20.64 -13.01 7.53
C GLY A 85 20.64 -11.50 7.84
N ASN A 86 19.91 -10.66 7.10
CA ASN A 86 19.84 -9.21 7.23
C ASN A 86 18.36 -8.76 7.27
N ALA A 87 17.65 -9.24 8.29
CA ALA A 87 16.22 -8.99 8.46
C ALA A 87 15.91 -7.48 8.64
N ALA A 88 16.82 -6.70 9.22
CA ALA A 88 16.63 -5.26 9.42
C ALA A 88 16.63 -4.49 8.08
N LEU A 89 17.59 -4.77 7.18
CA LEU A 89 17.59 -4.18 5.85
C LEU A 89 16.35 -4.57 5.04
N GLY A 90 15.93 -5.84 5.11
CA GLY A 90 14.70 -6.29 4.45
C GLY A 90 13.45 -5.56 4.95
N ARG A 91 13.35 -5.28 6.26
CA ARG A 91 12.25 -4.49 6.84
C ARG A 91 12.30 -3.04 6.37
N LEU A 92 13.49 -2.44 6.29
CA LEU A 92 13.66 -1.08 5.78
C LEU A 92 13.15 -0.96 4.33
N GLU A 93 13.66 -1.81 3.44
CA GLU A 93 13.25 -1.84 2.02
C GLU A 93 11.73 -2.09 1.87
N ALA A 94 11.14 -2.94 2.71
CA ALA A 94 9.70 -3.18 2.72
C ALA A 94 8.91 -1.94 3.13
N LEU A 95 9.32 -1.21 4.16
CA LEU A 95 8.67 0.03 4.59
C LEU A 95 8.80 1.14 3.52
N GLU A 96 9.91 1.19 2.77
CA GLU A 96 10.08 2.11 1.64
C GLU A 96 9.14 1.79 0.48
N VAL A 97 8.95 0.50 0.16
CA VAL A 97 7.96 0.08 -0.84
C VAL A 97 6.54 0.43 -0.40
N LEU A 98 6.20 0.25 0.88
CA LEU A 98 4.91 0.68 1.42
C LEU A 98 4.71 2.19 1.32
N ALA A 99 5.73 2.98 1.66
CA ALA A 99 5.70 4.43 1.53
C ALA A 99 5.39 4.85 0.08
N LEU A 100 6.12 4.30 -0.90
CA LEU A 100 5.87 4.56 -2.33
C LEU A 100 4.44 4.20 -2.75
N GLY A 101 3.92 3.05 -2.28
CA GLY A 101 2.55 2.63 -2.54
C GLY A 101 1.50 3.60 -1.98
N ILE A 102 1.68 4.06 -0.74
CA ILE A 102 0.76 5.02 -0.10
C ILE A 102 0.84 6.38 -0.79
N GLU A 103 2.03 6.84 -1.18
CA GLU A 103 2.22 8.05 -1.96
C GLU A 103 1.55 7.95 -3.34
N GLY A 104 1.58 6.76 -3.95
CA GLY A 104 0.85 6.44 -5.18
C GLY A 104 -0.66 6.56 -4.99
N LYS A 105 -1.20 5.98 -3.91
CA LYS A 105 -2.61 6.10 -3.53
C LYS A 105 -3.04 7.54 -3.24
N LEU A 106 -2.20 8.35 -2.60
CA LEU A 106 -2.47 9.78 -2.41
C LEU A 106 -2.62 10.50 -3.75
N ARG A 107 -1.75 10.21 -4.72
CA ARG A 107 -1.83 10.77 -6.09
C ARG A 107 -3.09 10.29 -6.82
N LEU A 108 -3.53 9.06 -6.59
CA LEU A 108 -4.82 8.56 -7.07
C LEU A 108 -5.96 9.43 -6.54
N TRP A 109 -6.08 9.61 -5.21
CA TRP A 109 -7.14 10.44 -4.61
C TRP A 109 -7.16 11.85 -5.16
N ARG A 110 -5.98 12.46 -5.30
CA ARG A 110 -5.84 13.79 -5.90
C ARG A 110 -6.28 13.83 -7.36
N SER A 111 -5.91 12.82 -8.14
CA SER A 111 -6.28 12.73 -9.55
C SER A 111 -7.79 12.56 -9.73
N LEU A 112 -8.47 11.93 -8.78
CA LEU A 112 -9.93 11.77 -8.84
C LEU A 112 -10.70 13.08 -8.65
N HIS A 113 -10.11 14.17 -8.15
CA HIS A 113 -10.80 15.47 -8.09
C HIS A 113 -11.17 16.03 -9.47
N VAL A 114 -10.51 15.57 -10.54
CA VAL A 114 -10.81 16.04 -11.91
C VAL A 114 -12.10 15.43 -12.47
N VAL A 115 -12.73 14.52 -11.73
CA VAL A 115 -13.98 13.84 -12.09
C VAL A 115 -14.90 13.74 -10.87
N ASP A 116 -16.21 13.75 -11.09
CA ASP A 116 -17.15 13.47 -9.99
C ASP A 116 -17.32 11.95 -9.82
N VAL A 117 -16.77 11.43 -8.72
CA VAL A 117 -16.86 10.02 -8.33
C VAL A 117 -17.79 9.79 -7.13
N GLY A 118 -18.36 10.85 -6.56
CA GLY A 118 -19.21 10.78 -5.36
C GLY A 118 -18.48 10.21 -4.13
N LEU A 119 -17.20 10.54 -3.94
CA LEU A 119 -16.39 10.17 -2.77
C LEU A 119 -15.97 11.41 -1.99
N ASN A 120 -15.78 11.27 -0.67
CA ASN A 120 -15.16 12.30 0.17
C ASN A 120 -13.63 12.29 0.00
N LEU A 121 -13.15 12.77 -1.15
CA LEU A 121 -11.72 12.77 -1.48
C LEU A 121 -10.83 13.48 -0.44
N PRO A 122 -11.22 14.64 0.14
CA PRO A 122 -10.41 15.29 1.18
C PRO A 122 -10.14 14.42 2.41
N GLU A 123 -11.11 13.58 2.81
CA GLU A 123 -10.95 12.66 3.93
C GLU A 123 -9.98 11.52 3.60
N LEU A 124 -10.08 10.96 2.39
CA LEU A 124 -9.17 9.92 1.90
C LEU A 124 -7.73 10.42 1.74
N GLU A 125 -7.55 11.66 1.28
CA GLU A 125 -6.23 12.31 1.24
C GLU A 125 -5.66 12.51 2.63
N THR A 126 -6.46 13.01 3.57
CA THR A 126 -6.04 13.20 4.96
C THR A 126 -5.63 11.87 5.60
N ALA A 127 -6.39 10.80 5.34
CA ALA A 127 -6.04 9.46 5.80
C ALA A 127 -4.72 8.97 5.20
N ALA A 128 -4.49 9.15 3.89
CA ALA A 128 -3.24 8.78 3.24
C ALA A 128 -2.04 9.55 3.80
N LEU A 129 -2.17 10.85 4.09
CA LEU A 129 -1.11 11.64 4.73
C LEU A 129 -0.74 11.11 6.12
N ARG A 130 -1.72 10.74 6.94
CA ARG A 130 -1.46 10.11 8.25
C ARG A 130 -0.75 8.76 8.13
N GLN A 131 -1.09 7.98 7.11
CA GLN A 131 -0.42 6.70 6.83
C GLN A 131 1.05 6.92 6.44
N ILE A 132 1.34 7.95 5.65
CA ILE A 132 2.72 8.33 5.28
C ILE A 132 3.53 8.67 6.53
N GLU A 133 2.98 9.51 7.41
CA GLU A 133 3.64 9.86 8.68
C GLU A 133 3.90 8.63 9.55
N LEU A 134 2.92 7.73 9.64
CA LEU A 134 3.05 6.48 10.42
C LEU A 134 4.14 5.56 9.85
N VAL A 135 4.18 5.38 8.53
CA VAL A 135 5.21 4.56 7.87
C VAL A 135 6.58 5.19 8.02
N GLU A 136 6.71 6.51 7.87
CA GLU A 136 8.00 7.19 8.01
C GLU A 136 8.57 7.07 9.42
N ALA A 137 7.72 7.16 10.45
CA ALA A 137 8.13 6.95 11.84
C ALA A 137 8.72 5.53 12.05
N MET A 138 8.05 4.50 11.54
CA MET A 138 8.56 3.12 11.59
C MET A 138 9.84 2.96 10.76
N ARG A 139 9.87 3.53 9.55
CA ARG A 139 11.01 3.44 8.63
C ARG A 139 12.27 4.03 9.22
N ILE A 140 12.20 5.20 9.86
CA ILE A 140 13.36 5.82 10.52
C ILE A 140 13.87 4.99 11.70
N LYS A 141 12.98 4.37 12.48
CA LYS A 141 13.36 3.45 13.55
C LYS A 141 14.14 2.25 13.00
N VAL A 142 13.58 1.58 11.98
CA VAL A 142 14.21 0.43 11.33
C VAL A 142 15.50 0.82 10.59
N ALA A 143 15.58 2.01 10.01
CA ALA A 143 16.78 2.51 9.35
C ALA A 143 17.97 2.62 10.33
N ARG A 144 17.71 3.05 11.57
CA ARG A 144 18.74 3.06 12.62
C ARG A 144 19.23 1.65 12.94
N GLU A 145 18.32 0.70 13.08
CA GLU A 145 18.68 -0.71 13.31
C GLU A 145 19.45 -1.35 12.14
N ALA A 146 19.14 -0.94 10.91
CA ALA A 146 19.69 -1.55 9.70
C ALA A 146 21.01 -0.94 9.22
N LEU A 147 21.26 0.35 9.52
CA LEU A 147 22.32 1.13 8.90
C LEU A 147 23.31 1.76 9.88
N ALA A 148 22.98 1.87 11.17
CA ALA A 148 23.93 2.33 12.17
C ALA A 148 24.74 1.15 12.70
N ASP A 149 26.07 1.30 12.77
CA ASP A 149 26.92 0.41 13.56
C ASP A 149 26.61 0.63 15.06
N GLU A 150 26.75 -0.42 15.89
CA GLU A 150 26.66 -0.30 17.36
C GLU A 150 27.67 0.70 17.94
#